data_AF-A0AAQ0QHK1-F1
#
_entry.id   AF-A0AAQ0QHK1-F1
#
_cell.length_a   1.000
_cell.length_b   1.000
_cell.length_c   1.000
_cell.angle_alpha   90.00
_cell.angle_beta   90.00
_cell.angle_gamma   90.00
#
_symmetry.space_group_name_H-M   'P 1'
#
loop_
_entity.id
_entity.type
_entity.pdbx_description
1 polymer ?
#
loop_
_entity_poly.entity_id
_entity_poly.type
_entity_poly.pdbx_seq_one_letter_code
_entity_poly.pdbx_strand_id
1 'polypeptide(L)'
;MADNTQALTIFEQKNVQTLAELAPQSYRENQLSHTRCLEVGSALLLRVKKEGMTDALDIEIAKFIEKAKLTVKKMNGKRTPVTQLFDQIRKVYTSMENDVDPTKADSIPNQLQAHRNAYAKKKHEEEDRRRREDAARQAKENAKIRYRADVNDDYVSQFNALVNKSINELTDMDKQISLDNYEIVYDGIKNFSCELPATWCQTVISGAHRPVELTPDECRAIQANVMAGLVNRFKEQFPFEVQSIRDDILDRMPSKKKELERIAKSSAEEAARIKAEMEAKERAEAARKEKERAEREKQEAAEKQLAAKKQEMDGLFGAQVATPVAYQPKTQVKKKVVINSAEDIMKIVAFWWSQEGCTKTLEELCKEFKKQITFANTAANSKDNAMFIADVQYEDEVKAK
;
A
#
# COMPACT_ATOMS: atom_id res chain seq x y z
N MET A 1 46.84 5.89 -3.04
CA MET A 1 48.24 6.38 -2.92
C MET A 1 49.16 5.36 -2.24
N ALA A 2 48.72 4.60 -1.22
CA ALA A 2 49.57 3.58 -0.57
C ALA A 2 49.82 2.31 -1.42
N ASP A 3 48.89 1.92 -2.31
CA ASP A 3 48.99 0.66 -3.09
C ASP A 3 49.98 0.75 -4.27
N ASN A 4 50.18 1.96 -4.80
CA ASN A 4 51.09 2.19 -5.94
C ASN A 4 52.57 2.03 -5.54
N THR A 5 52.90 2.27 -4.26
CA THR A 5 54.26 2.10 -3.73
C THR A 5 54.61 0.62 -3.60
N GLN A 6 53.67 -0.25 -3.21
CA GLN A 6 53.89 -1.70 -3.17
C GLN A 6 54.03 -2.32 -4.58
N ALA A 7 53.23 -1.85 -5.54
CA ALA A 7 53.36 -2.27 -6.94
C ALA A 7 54.74 -1.94 -7.51
N LEU A 8 55.24 -0.71 -7.28
CA LEU A 8 56.58 -0.29 -7.68
C LEU A 8 57.67 -1.16 -7.04
N THR A 9 57.53 -1.55 -5.76
CA THR A 9 58.50 -2.41 -5.07
C THR A 9 58.51 -3.85 -5.59
N ILE A 10 57.37 -4.43 -5.95
CA ILE A 10 57.30 -5.82 -6.45
C ILE A 10 57.92 -5.95 -7.85
N PHE A 11 57.74 -4.93 -8.71
CA PHE A 11 58.34 -4.88 -10.05
C PHE A 11 59.72 -4.22 -10.08
N GLU A 12 60.35 -3.99 -8.93
CA GLU A 12 61.76 -3.58 -8.89
C GLU A 12 62.61 -4.58 -9.67
N GLN A 13 63.51 -4.06 -10.51
CA GLN A 13 64.35 -4.85 -11.41
C GLN A 13 65.08 -6.00 -10.69
N LYS A 14 65.43 -5.79 -9.41
CA LYS A 14 66.05 -6.79 -8.53
C LYS A 14 65.14 -7.98 -8.21
N ASN A 15 63.85 -7.76 -7.98
CA ASN A 15 62.89 -8.83 -7.65
C ASN A 15 62.55 -9.67 -8.89
N VAL A 16 62.42 -9.03 -10.05
CA VAL A 16 62.22 -9.70 -11.34
C VAL A 16 63.45 -10.51 -11.75
N GLN A 17 64.66 -9.99 -11.54
CA GLN A 17 65.91 -10.72 -11.75
C GLN A 17 66.02 -11.93 -10.80
N THR A 18 65.70 -11.75 -9.53
CA THR A 18 65.68 -12.83 -8.53
C THR A 18 64.70 -13.95 -8.93
N LEU A 19 63.53 -13.61 -9.49
CA LEU A 19 62.58 -14.59 -10.01
C LEU A 19 63.14 -15.36 -11.23
N ALA A 20 63.75 -14.64 -12.17
CA ALA A 20 64.34 -15.20 -13.39
C ALA A 20 65.48 -16.19 -13.08
N GLU A 21 66.21 -15.98 -11.99
CA GLU A 21 67.31 -16.84 -11.55
C GLU A 21 66.81 -18.00 -10.66
N LEU A 22 66.03 -17.71 -9.62
CA LEU A 22 65.61 -18.72 -8.62
C LEU A 22 64.58 -19.70 -9.15
N ALA A 23 63.67 -19.29 -10.04
CA ALA A 23 62.60 -20.17 -10.49
C ALA A 23 63.12 -21.37 -11.34
N PRO A 24 63.99 -21.18 -12.35
CA PRO A 24 64.57 -22.30 -13.08
C PRO A 24 65.46 -23.19 -12.20
N GLN A 25 66.21 -22.60 -11.28
CA GLN A 25 67.07 -23.37 -10.37
C GLN A 25 66.23 -24.25 -9.42
N SER A 26 65.24 -23.66 -8.75
CA SER A 26 64.32 -24.36 -7.85
C SER A 26 63.61 -25.51 -8.56
N TYR A 27 63.15 -25.28 -9.79
CA TYR A 27 62.52 -26.31 -10.61
C TYR A 27 63.46 -27.47 -10.92
N ARG A 28 64.68 -27.20 -11.41
CA ARG A 28 65.66 -28.24 -11.75
C ARG A 28 66.03 -29.10 -10.54
N GLU A 29 66.30 -28.46 -9.40
CA GLU A 29 66.66 -29.18 -8.17
C GLU A 29 65.51 -30.04 -7.62
N ASN A 30 64.28 -29.54 -7.74
CA ASN A 30 63.08 -30.29 -7.38
C ASN A 30 62.82 -31.44 -8.34
N GLN A 31 63.01 -31.24 -9.65
CA GLN A 31 62.88 -32.29 -10.65
C GLN A 31 63.86 -33.44 -10.39
N LEU A 32 65.13 -33.13 -10.08
CA LEU A 32 66.12 -34.15 -9.73
C LEU A 32 65.73 -34.93 -8.46
N SER A 33 65.28 -34.21 -7.42
CA SER A 33 64.86 -34.83 -6.15
C SER A 33 63.64 -35.73 -6.33
N HIS A 34 62.69 -35.29 -7.16
CA HIS A 34 61.49 -36.04 -7.54
C HIS A 34 61.85 -37.34 -8.25
N THR A 35 62.66 -37.27 -9.31
CA THR A 35 63.06 -38.45 -10.10
C THR A 35 63.75 -39.50 -9.23
N ARG A 36 64.73 -39.10 -8.41
CA ARG A 36 65.43 -40.02 -7.51
C ARG A 36 64.51 -40.66 -6.47
N CYS A 37 63.56 -39.89 -5.93
CA CYS A 37 62.58 -40.42 -4.97
C CYS A 37 61.67 -41.47 -5.62
N LEU A 38 61.24 -41.24 -6.86
CA LEU A 38 60.42 -42.19 -7.61
C LEU A 38 61.18 -43.45 -7.99
N GLU A 39 62.46 -43.35 -8.38
CA GLU A 39 63.30 -44.51 -8.70
C GLU A 39 63.40 -45.48 -7.51
N VAL A 40 63.72 -44.95 -6.32
CA VAL A 40 63.83 -45.75 -5.09
C VAL A 40 62.46 -46.32 -4.68
N GLY A 41 61.41 -45.50 -4.73
CA GLY A 41 60.05 -45.95 -4.39
C GLY A 41 59.53 -47.02 -5.33
N SER A 42 59.82 -46.91 -6.62
CA SER A 42 59.43 -47.89 -7.63
C SER A 42 60.15 -49.22 -7.44
N ALA A 43 61.43 -49.19 -7.08
CA ALA A 43 62.19 -50.39 -6.74
C ALA A 43 61.62 -51.11 -5.50
N LEU A 44 61.24 -50.37 -4.46
CA LEU A 44 60.58 -50.91 -3.26
C LEU A 44 59.21 -51.50 -3.60
N LEU A 45 58.40 -50.78 -4.39
CA LEU A 45 57.08 -51.24 -4.81
C LEU A 45 57.17 -52.53 -5.66
N LEU A 46 58.19 -52.63 -6.52
CA LEU A 46 58.44 -53.83 -7.31
C LEU A 46 58.81 -55.03 -6.42
N ARG A 47 59.58 -54.81 -5.35
CA ARG A 47 59.91 -55.85 -4.36
C ARG A 47 58.67 -56.33 -3.61
N VAL A 48 57.83 -55.41 -3.12
CA VAL A 48 56.53 -55.75 -2.46
C VAL A 48 55.66 -56.61 -3.39
N LYS A 49 55.60 -56.27 -4.68
CA LYS A 49 54.80 -57.02 -5.66
C LYS A 49 55.36 -58.42 -5.97
N LYS A 50 56.68 -58.62 -5.88
CA LYS A 50 57.34 -59.90 -6.20
C LYS A 50 57.42 -60.86 -5.01
N GLU A 51 57.69 -60.32 -3.82
CA GLU A 51 58.04 -61.11 -2.63
C GLU A 51 56.97 -61.04 -1.52
N GLY A 52 55.93 -60.20 -1.67
CA GLY A 52 54.93 -59.94 -0.64
C GLY A 52 55.43 -58.96 0.44
N MET A 53 54.58 -58.67 1.44
CA MET A 53 54.96 -57.79 2.54
C MET A 53 55.66 -58.60 3.64
N THR A 54 56.85 -58.17 4.04
CA THR A 54 57.64 -58.77 5.13
C THR A 54 58.04 -57.71 6.15
N ASP A 55 58.30 -58.09 7.40
CA ASP A 55 58.71 -57.15 8.46
C ASP A 55 59.98 -56.35 8.09
N ALA A 56 60.91 -56.97 7.34
CA ALA A 56 62.10 -56.28 6.85
C ALA A 56 61.76 -55.23 5.77
N LEU A 57 60.85 -55.56 4.84
CA LEU A 57 60.35 -54.61 3.84
C LEU A 57 59.51 -53.50 4.48
N ASP A 58 58.77 -53.78 5.55
CA ASP A 58 58.03 -52.77 6.32
C ASP A 58 58.97 -51.72 6.90
N ILE A 59 60.04 -52.14 7.56
CA ILE A 59 61.06 -51.24 8.11
C ILE A 59 61.74 -50.40 7.01
N GLU A 60 62.05 -51.01 5.86
CA GLU A 60 62.65 -50.30 4.72
C GLU A 60 61.68 -49.28 4.11
N ILE A 61 60.40 -49.66 3.95
CA ILE A 61 59.35 -48.79 3.42
C ILE A 61 59.05 -47.66 4.38
N ALA A 62 58.96 -47.91 5.68
CA ALA A 62 58.80 -46.88 6.71
C ALA A 62 59.95 -45.85 6.66
N LYS A 63 61.20 -46.31 6.56
CA LYS A 63 62.38 -45.43 6.40
C LYS A 63 62.35 -44.65 5.09
N PHE A 64 61.92 -45.26 4.00
CA PHE A 64 61.75 -44.58 2.72
C PHE A 64 60.65 -43.51 2.81
N ILE A 65 59.50 -43.81 3.42
CA ILE A 65 58.40 -42.87 3.61
C ILE A 65 58.87 -41.64 4.40
N GLU A 66 59.64 -41.83 5.48
CA GLU A 66 60.22 -40.69 6.22
C GLU A 66 61.17 -39.84 5.36
N LYS A 67 62.03 -40.48 4.56
CA LYS A 67 62.89 -39.75 3.61
C LYS A 67 62.08 -39.02 2.53
N ALA A 68 61.01 -39.63 2.04
CA ALA A 68 60.11 -39.01 1.07
C ALA A 68 59.42 -37.77 1.67
N LYS A 69 58.94 -37.85 2.92
CA LYS A 69 58.40 -36.70 3.67
C LYS A 69 59.41 -35.55 3.76
N LEU A 70 60.67 -35.86 4.09
CA LEU A 70 61.74 -34.85 4.13
C LEU A 70 62.05 -34.24 2.76
N THR A 71 62.04 -35.05 1.70
CA THR A 71 62.21 -34.59 0.32
C THR A 71 61.11 -33.61 -0.06
N VAL A 72 59.85 -33.93 0.21
CA VAL A 72 58.71 -33.02 -0.01
C VAL A 72 58.87 -31.73 0.78
N LYS A 73 59.29 -31.80 2.05
CA LYS A 73 59.55 -30.60 2.87
C LYS A 73 60.61 -29.69 2.24
N LYS A 74 61.70 -30.25 1.73
CA LYS A 74 62.76 -29.49 1.04
C LYS A 74 62.26 -28.91 -0.29
N MET A 75 61.51 -29.69 -1.07
CA MET A 75 60.93 -29.21 -2.34
C MET A 75 59.98 -28.03 -2.12
N ASN A 76 59.17 -28.10 -1.06
CA ASN A 76 58.31 -27.01 -0.63
C ASN A 76 59.13 -25.76 -0.27
N GLY A 77 60.20 -25.90 0.53
CA GLY A 77 61.07 -24.78 0.87
C GLY A 77 61.65 -24.07 -0.37
N LYS A 78 62.04 -24.83 -1.39
CA LYS A 78 62.59 -24.27 -2.64
C LYS A 78 61.56 -23.56 -3.50
N ARG A 79 60.29 -24.04 -3.53
CA ARG A 79 59.24 -23.39 -4.34
C ARG A 79 58.65 -22.16 -3.65
N THR A 80 58.61 -22.13 -2.31
CA THR A 80 57.88 -21.11 -1.54
C THR A 80 58.25 -19.66 -1.92
N PRO A 81 59.53 -19.24 -2.00
CA PRO A 81 59.87 -17.87 -2.37
C PRO A 81 59.39 -17.47 -3.77
N VAL A 82 59.47 -18.42 -4.72
CA VAL A 82 59.01 -18.23 -6.10
C VAL A 82 57.49 -18.08 -6.14
N THR A 83 56.76 -18.97 -5.46
CA THR A 83 55.30 -18.92 -5.39
C THR A 83 54.81 -17.65 -4.70
N GLN A 84 55.44 -17.23 -3.60
CA GLN A 84 55.08 -16.00 -2.89
C GLN A 84 55.22 -14.76 -3.77
N LEU A 85 56.27 -14.68 -4.59
CA LEU A 85 56.46 -13.54 -5.50
C LEU A 85 55.42 -13.54 -6.63
N PHE A 86 55.11 -14.70 -7.21
CA PHE A 86 54.01 -14.81 -8.19
C PHE A 86 52.65 -14.44 -7.57
N ASP A 87 52.40 -14.86 -6.34
CA ASP A 87 51.17 -14.52 -5.61
C ASP A 87 51.05 -13.02 -5.36
N GLN A 88 52.16 -12.35 -5.04
CA GLN A 88 52.21 -10.89 -4.88
C GLN A 88 51.94 -10.16 -6.19
N ILE A 89 52.59 -10.56 -7.30
CA ILE A 89 52.34 -10.01 -8.63
C ILE A 89 50.86 -10.15 -9.00
N ARG A 90 50.31 -11.36 -8.85
CA ARG A 90 48.89 -11.63 -9.09
C ARG A 90 47.99 -10.74 -8.24
N LYS A 91 48.30 -10.60 -6.95
CA LYS A 91 47.53 -9.77 -6.02
C LYS A 91 47.48 -8.31 -6.45
N VAL A 92 48.58 -7.75 -6.96
CA VAL A 92 48.61 -6.35 -7.45
C VAL A 92 47.61 -6.15 -8.59
N TYR A 93 47.64 -7.02 -9.60
CA TYR A 93 46.68 -6.93 -10.72
C TYR A 93 45.24 -7.07 -10.24
N THR A 94 44.96 -8.06 -9.39
CA THR A 94 43.62 -8.25 -8.83
C THR A 94 43.18 -7.07 -7.95
N SER A 95 44.10 -6.40 -7.23
CA SER A 95 43.80 -5.19 -6.45
C SER A 95 43.34 -4.06 -7.35
N MET A 96 44.10 -3.78 -8.42
CA MET A 96 43.78 -2.73 -9.39
C MET A 96 42.43 -2.97 -10.08
N GLU A 97 42.13 -4.23 -10.43
CA GLU A 97 40.83 -4.62 -10.97
C GLU A 97 39.70 -4.35 -9.96
N ASN A 98 39.89 -4.75 -8.70
CA ASN A 98 38.89 -4.56 -7.64
C ASN A 98 38.62 -3.07 -7.35
N ASP A 99 39.64 -2.21 -7.40
CA ASP A 99 39.51 -0.78 -7.11
C ASP A 99 38.59 -0.04 -8.09
N VAL A 100 38.42 -0.56 -9.30
CA VAL A 100 37.60 0.02 -10.37
C VAL A 100 36.39 -0.83 -10.74
N ASP A 101 36.23 -2.02 -10.17
CA ASP A 101 35.10 -2.91 -10.44
C ASP A 101 33.83 -2.40 -9.72
N PRO A 102 32.76 -2.00 -10.44
CA PRO A 102 31.53 -1.49 -9.84
C PRO A 102 30.75 -2.51 -9.01
N THR A 103 31.13 -3.79 -9.05
CA THR A 103 30.53 -4.85 -8.23
C THR A 103 31.19 -5.00 -6.86
N LYS A 104 32.40 -4.43 -6.66
CA LYS A 104 33.12 -4.48 -5.39
C LYS A 104 32.69 -3.36 -4.47
N ALA A 105 32.28 -3.69 -3.25
CA ALA A 105 31.71 -2.73 -2.31
C ALA A 105 32.63 -1.54 -2.01
N ASP A 106 33.95 -1.78 -1.96
CA ASP A 106 34.94 -0.77 -1.60
C ASP A 106 35.41 0.07 -2.79
N SER A 107 35.01 -0.26 -4.02
CA SER A 107 35.44 0.47 -5.22
C SER A 107 34.76 1.82 -5.34
N ILE A 108 35.47 2.80 -5.91
CA ILE A 108 34.90 4.14 -6.17
C ILE A 108 33.65 4.04 -7.06
N PRO A 109 33.62 3.24 -8.15
CA PRO A 109 32.42 3.11 -8.98
C PRO A 109 31.21 2.53 -8.24
N ASN A 110 31.40 1.57 -7.32
CA ASN A 110 30.29 1.04 -6.51
C ASN A 110 29.73 2.10 -5.56
N GLN A 111 30.60 2.82 -4.87
CA GLN A 111 30.20 3.90 -3.97
C GLN A 111 29.42 4.99 -4.73
N LEU A 112 29.90 5.41 -5.90
CA LEU A 112 29.18 6.35 -6.77
C LEU A 112 27.83 5.80 -7.23
N GLN A 113 27.75 4.51 -7.58
CA GLN A 113 26.48 3.88 -7.95
C GLN A 113 25.51 3.84 -6.76
N ALA A 114 25.99 3.61 -5.54
CA ALA A 114 25.18 3.69 -4.33
C ALA A 114 24.61 5.10 -4.12
N HIS A 115 25.41 6.16 -4.32
CA HIS A 115 24.93 7.55 -4.30
C HIS A 115 23.89 7.82 -5.39
N ARG A 116 24.08 7.31 -6.61
CA ARG A 116 23.08 7.43 -7.69
C ARG A 116 21.77 6.73 -7.32
N ASN A 117 21.84 5.54 -6.74
CA ASN A 117 20.66 4.79 -6.28
C ASN A 117 19.92 5.55 -5.17
N ALA A 118 20.65 6.13 -4.20
CA ALA A 118 20.08 6.94 -3.13
C ALA A 118 19.41 8.22 -3.65
N TYR A 119 20.03 8.91 -4.61
CA TYR A 119 19.45 10.09 -5.24
C TYR A 119 18.17 9.75 -6.02
N ALA A 120 18.21 8.66 -6.80
CA ALA A 120 17.04 8.18 -7.53
C ALA A 120 15.88 7.82 -6.60
N LYS A 121 16.16 7.17 -5.45
CA LYS A 121 15.18 6.90 -4.40
C LYS A 121 14.59 8.21 -3.84
N LYS A 122 15.44 9.18 -3.48
CA LYS A 122 15.00 10.49 -2.96
C LYS A 122 14.12 11.23 -3.95
N LYS A 123 14.44 11.19 -5.25
CA LYS A 123 13.64 11.84 -6.30
C LYS A 123 12.27 11.19 -6.47
N HIS A 124 12.22 9.85 -6.45
CA HIS A 124 10.96 9.12 -6.47
C HIS A 124 10.08 9.47 -5.26
N GLU A 125 10.65 9.50 -4.05
CA GLU A 125 9.92 9.86 -2.83
C GLU A 125 9.40 11.31 -2.85
N GLU A 126 10.18 12.25 -3.39
CA GLU A 126 9.78 13.65 -3.55
C GLU A 126 8.60 13.80 -4.54
N GLU A 127 8.66 13.10 -5.66
CA GLU A 127 7.59 13.13 -6.66
C GLU A 127 6.30 12.47 -6.14
N ASP A 128 6.40 11.33 -5.48
CA ASP A 128 5.26 10.66 -4.84
C ASP A 128 4.67 11.50 -3.71
N ARG A 129 5.50 12.24 -2.96
CA ARG A 129 5.01 13.19 -1.96
C ARG A 129 4.24 14.33 -2.64
N ARG A 130 4.78 14.92 -3.70
CA ARG A 130 4.10 15.99 -4.46
C ARG A 130 2.76 15.52 -5.01
N ARG A 131 2.70 14.33 -5.63
CA ARG A 131 1.45 13.74 -6.13
C ARG A 131 0.42 13.53 -5.02
N ARG A 132 0.84 13.06 -3.83
CA ARG A 132 -0.05 12.88 -2.67
C ARG A 132 -0.56 14.22 -2.12
N GLU A 133 0.30 15.23 -2.04
CA GLU A 133 -0.09 16.58 -1.59
C GLU A 133 -1.08 17.24 -2.55
N ASP A 134 -0.85 17.14 -3.87
CA ASP A 134 -1.75 17.69 -4.88
C ASP A 134 -3.11 16.95 -4.89
N ALA A 135 -3.09 15.61 -4.79
CA ALA A 135 -4.31 14.82 -4.67
C ALA A 135 -5.10 15.14 -3.38
N ALA A 136 -4.41 15.33 -2.24
CA ALA A 136 -5.04 15.72 -0.99
C ALA A 136 -5.66 17.13 -1.07
N ARG A 137 -4.99 18.07 -1.75
CA ARG A 137 -5.54 19.42 -1.99
C ARG A 137 -6.79 19.36 -2.85
N GLN A 138 -6.76 18.61 -3.95
CA GLN A 138 -7.91 18.42 -4.83
C GLN A 138 -9.08 17.73 -4.10
N ALA A 139 -8.81 16.67 -3.33
CA ALA A 139 -9.81 15.99 -2.53
C ALA A 139 -10.47 16.95 -1.52
N LYS A 140 -9.67 17.79 -0.84
CA LYS A 140 -10.20 18.78 0.10
C LYS A 140 -11.08 19.83 -0.58
N GLU A 141 -10.66 20.37 -1.73
CA GLU A 141 -11.49 21.35 -2.46
C GLU A 141 -12.78 20.73 -3.00
N ASN A 142 -12.72 19.51 -3.54
CA ASN A 142 -13.92 18.77 -3.97
C ASN A 142 -14.85 18.48 -2.79
N ALA A 143 -14.32 18.12 -1.62
CA ALA A 143 -15.10 17.92 -0.41
C ALA A 143 -15.82 19.21 0.03
N LYS A 144 -15.18 20.38 -0.08
CA LYS A 144 -15.85 21.68 0.19
C LYS A 144 -17.01 21.94 -0.74
N ILE A 145 -16.81 21.71 -2.05
CA ILE A 145 -17.85 21.93 -3.07
C ILE A 145 -19.05 21.02 -2.82
N ARG A 146 -18.80 19.72 -2.63
CA ARG A 146 -19.83 18.74 -2.37
C ARG A 146 -20.57 19.03 -1.06
N TYR A 147 -19.84 19.28 0.02
CA TYR A 147 -20.46 19.58 1.31
C TYR A 147 -21.31 20.84 1.27
N ARG A 148 -20.89 21.88 0.54
CA ARG A 148 -21.69 23.08 0.32
C ARG A 148 -23.02 22.75 -0.39
N ALA A 149 -22.98 21.90 -1.41
CA ALA A 149 -24.19 21.47 -2.12
C ALA A 149 -25.12 20.65 -1.22
N ASP A 150 -24.57 19.68 -0.48
CA ASP A 150 -25.34 18.83 0.44
C ASP A 150 -26.03 19.67 1.54
N VAL A 151 -25.31 20.63 2.13
CA VAL A 151 -25.87 21.57 3.11
C VAL A 151 -26.97 22.45 2.51
N ASN A 152 -26.78 22.93 1.28
CA ASN A 152 -27.79 23.73 0.59
C ASN A 152 -29.08 22.93 0.37
N ASP A 153 -28.94 21.72 -0.16
CA ASP A 153 -30.08 20.83 -0.44
C ASP A 153 -30.84 20.45 0.82
N ASP A 154 -30.13 20.18 1.91
CA ASP A 154 -30.71 19.88 3.21
C ASP A 154 -31.50 21.08 3.78
N TYR A 155 -30.95 22.29 3.74
CA TYR A 155 -31.70 23.48 4.17
C TYR A 155 -32.94 23.75 3.32
N VAL A 156 -32.86 23.56 2.00
CA VAL A 156 -34.03 23.69 1.10
C VAL A 156 -35.08 22.63 1.42
N SER A 157 -34.67 21.39 1.69
CA SER A 157 -35.58 20.31 2.08
C SER A 157 -36.29 20.62 3.40
N GLN A 158 -35.54 21.05 4.43
CA GLN A 158 -36.10 21.44 5.72
C GLN A 158 -37.05 22.64 5.61
N PHE A 159 -36.73 23.62 4.76
CA PHE A 159 -37.62 24.75 4.48
C PHE A 159 -38.93 24.29 3.82
N ASN A 160 -38.85 23.46 2.79
CA ASN A 160 -40.04 22.93 2.11
C ASN A 160 -40.90 22.09 3.06
N ALA A 161 -40.29 21.35 3.98
CA ALA A 161 -41.03 20.62 5.02
C ALA A 161 -41.81 21.58 5.94
N LEU A 162 -41.22 22.72 6.31
CA LEU A 162 -41.90 23.75 7.11
C LEU A 162 -43.07 24.41 6.36
N VAL A 163 -42.87 24.74 5.08
CA VAL A 163 -43.93 25.29 4.22
C VAL A 163 -45.09 24.29 4.13
N ASN A 164 -44.80 23.04 3.78
CA ASN A 164 -45.83 22.00 3.68
C ASN A 164 -46.56 21.76 5.01
N LYS A 165 -45.85 21.81 6.14
CA LYS A 165 -46.48 21.72 7.47
C LYS A 165 -47.50 22.84 7.68
N SER A 166 -47.11 24.08 7.37
CA SER A 166 -47.99 25.26 7.55
C SER A 166 -49.21 25.21 6.62
N ILE A 167 -49.00 24.77 5.37
CA ILE A 167 -50.09 24.55 4.40
C ILE A 167 -51.04 23.45 4.87
N ASN A 168 -50.51 22.35 5.42
CA ASN A 168 -51.33 21.25 5.93
C ASN A 168 -52.14 21.69 7.15
N GLU A 169 -51.58 22.48 8.06
CA GLU A 169 -52.31 23.06 9.20
C GLU A 169 -53.49 23.93 8.73
N LEU A 170 -53.27 24.82 7.76
CA LEU A 170 -54.34 25.61 7.13
C LEU A 170 -55.41 24.75 6.45
N THR A 171 -54.97 23.73 5.72
CA THR A 171 -55.88 22.82 5.00
C THR A 171 -56.71 21.98 5.95
N ASP A 172 -56.12 21.55 7.07
CA ASP A 172 -56.84 20.75 8.08
C ASP A 172 -57.82 21.62 8.87
N MET A 173 -57.50 22.89 9.13
CA MET A 173 -58.48 23.85 9.64
C MET A 173 -59.66 24.02 8.66
N ASP A 174 -59.42 24.13 7.35
CA ASP A 174 -60.48 24.22 6.34
C ASP A 174 -61.38 22.97 6.30
N LYS A 175 -60.81 21.77 6.46
CA LYS A 175 -61.59 20.52 6.50
C LYS A 175 -62.48 20.40 7.73
N GLN A 176 -62.09 21.03 8.84
CA GLN A 176 -62.82 20.95 10.11
C GLN A 176 -64.00 21.93 10.19
N ILE A 177 -64.23 22.76 9.17
CA ILE A 177 -65.34 23.72 9.14
C ILE A 177 -66.69 23.00 9.24
N SER A 178 -67.47 23.41 10.23
CA SER A 178 -68.86 23.07 10.44
C SER A 178 -69.67 24.34 10.68
N LEU A 179 -71.01 24.23 10.72
CA LEU A 179 -71.86 25.37 11.03
C LEU A 179 -71.61 25.91 12.46
N ASP A 180 -71.26 25.04 13.40
CA ASP A 180 -71.11 25.39 14.81
C ASP A 180 -69.77 26.07 15.12
N ASN A 181 -68.73 25.80 14.32
CA ASN A 181 -67.37 26.32 14.54
C ASN A 181 -66.91 27.33 13.48
N TYR A 182 -67.76 27.68 12.51
CA TYR A 182 -67.38 28.50 11.36
C TYR A 182 -66.65 29.80 11.73
N GLU A 183 -67.23 30.59 12.64
CA GLU A 183 -66.65 31.89 13.01
C GLU A 183 -65.29 31.73 13.72
N ILE A 184 -65.13 30.68 14.54
CA ILE A 184 -63.88 30.37 15.25
C ILE A 184 -62.80 29.97 14.24
N VAL A 185 -63.13 29.09 13.29
CA VAL A 185 -62.19 28.61 12.28
C VAL A 185 -61.83 29.72 11.28
N TYR A 186 -62.79 30.56 10.90
CA TYR A 186 -62.56 31.74 10.06
C TYR A 186 -61.57 32.71 10.71
N ASP A 187 -61.80 33.08 11.98
CA ASP A 187 -60.87 33.96 12.72
C ASP A 187 -59.51 33.29 12.94
N GLY A 188 -59.48 31.97 13.15
CA GLY A 188 -58.23 31.21 13.26
C GLY A 188 -57.39 31.25 11.98
N ILE A 189 -58.02 31.03 10.82
CA ILE A 189 -57.34 31.08 9.52
C ILE A 189 -56.96 32.52 9.14
N LYS A 190 -57.84 33.49 9.40
CA LYS A 190 -57.56 34.92 9.13
C LYS A 190 -56.36 35.43 9.91
N ASN A 191 -56.21 35.02 11.17
CA ASN A 191 -55.11 35.42 12.04
C ASN A 191 -53.91 34.46 12.00
N PHE A 192 -53.91 33.48 11.09
CA PHE A 192 -52.79 32.57 10.93
C PHE A 192 -51.52 33.32 10.51
N SER A 193 -50.40 33.04 11.19
CA SER A 193 -49.12 33.67 10.87
C SER A 193 -48.55 33.09 9.59
N CYS A 194 -48.40 33.93 8.58
CA CYS A 194 -47.77 33.56 7.31
C CYS A 194 -46.33 34.07 7.19
N GLU A 195 -45.76 34.62 8.26
CA GLU A 195 -44.36 35.03 8.27
C GLU A 195 -43.46 33.85 8.61
N LEU A 196 -42.26 33.81 8.02
CA LEU A 196 -41.27 32.80 8.38
C LEU A 196 -40.91 32.94 9.88
N PRO A 197 -41.04 31.89 10.69
CA PRO A 197 -40.73 31.98 12.12
C PRO A 197 -39.28 32.38 12.34
N ALA A 198 -39.06 33.51 13.03
CA ALA A 198 -37.70 34.03 13.30
C ALA A 198 -36.81 33.02 14.05
N THR A 199 -37.43 32.19 14.88
CA THR A 199 -36.77 31.10 15.62
C THR A 199 -36.26 30.00 14.70
N TRP A 200 -36.96 29.70 13.60
CA TRP A 200 -36.57 28.62 12.68
C TRP A 200 -35.19 28.88 12.08
N CYS A 201 -34.93 30.10 11.59
CA CYS A 201 -33.62 30.47 11.06
C CYS A 201 -32.49 30.42 12.09
N GLN A 202 -32.79 30.53 13.39
CA GLN A 202 -31.80 30.50 14.47
C GLN A 202 -31.49 29.07 14.94
N THR A 203 -32.47 28.17 14.86
CA THR A 203 -32.36 26.82 15.40
C THR A 203 -32.13 25.74 14.34
N VAL A 204 -32.36 26.05 13.07
CA VAL A 204 -32.16 25.09 11.98
C VAL A 204 -30.68 24.71 11.89
N ILE A 205 -30.41 23.40 11.94
CA ILE A 205 -29.06 22.83 11.84
C ILE A 205 -29.07 21.90 10.65
N SER A 206 -28.07 22.02 9.79
CA SER A 206 -27.94 21.09 8.68
C SER A 206 -27.55 19.69 9.15
N GLY A 207 -28.29 18.69 8.70
CA GLY A 207 -28.02 17.26 8.88
C GLY A 207 -27.02 16.68 7.89
N ALA A 208 -26.41 17.50 7.02
CA ALA A 208 -25.45 17.03 6.02
C ALA A 208 -24.22 16.37 6.66
N HIS A 209 -23.85 15.19 6.15
CA HIS A 209 -22.73 14.40 6.67
C HIS A 209 -21.39 15.14 6.49
N ARG A 210 -20.62 15.25 7.58
CA ARG A 210 -19.33 15.94 7.56
C ARG A 210 -18.27 15.13 6.81
N PRO A 211 -17.59 15.69 5.79
CA PRO A 211 -16.44 15.04 5.15
C PRO A 211 -15.25 14.92 6.10
N VAL A 212 -14.45 13.86 5.94
CA VAL A 212 -13.27 13.58 6.78
C VAL A 212 -12.15 14.60 6.50
N GLU A 213 -12.12 15.15 5.29
CA GLU A 213 -11.12 16.11 4.79
C GLU A 213 -11.30 17.53 5.37
N LEU A 214 -12.44 17.81 6.00
CA LEU A 214 -12.79 19.13 6.52
C LEU A 214 -12.83 19.17 8.05
N THR A 215 -12.33 20.28 8.59
CA THR A 215 -12.39 20.53 10.04
C THR A 215 -13.81 20.95 10.47
N PRO A 216 -14.15 20.77 11.76
CA PRO A 216 -15.44 21.22 12.30
C PRO A 216 -15.74 22.71 12.07
N ASP A 217 -14.72 23.56 12.14
CA ASP A 217 -14.86 25.01 11.95
C ASP A 217 -15.09 25.37 10.49
N GLU A 218 -14.39 24.71 9.55
CA GLU A 218 -14.65 24.87 8.11
C GLU A 218 -16.09 24.47 7.77
N CYS A 219 -16.59 23.38 8.34
CA CYS A 219 -17.97 22.96 8.14
C CYS A 219 -18.99 23.98 8.67
N ARG A 220 -18.78 24.49 9.90
CA ARG A 220 -19.64 25.53 10.48
C ARG A 220 -19.63 26.81 9.64
N ALA A 221 -18.47 27.22 9.12
CA ALA A 221 -18.36 28.37 8.23
C ALA A 221 -19.10 28.15 6.90
N ILE A 222 -19.02 26.96 6.31
CA ILE A 222 -19.78 26.62 5.09
C ILE A 222 -21.28 26.67 5.38
N GLN A 223 -21.75 26.07 6.47
CA GLN A 223 -23.15 26.09 6.88
C GLN A 223 -23.69 27.51 7.07
N ALA A 224 -22.97 28.37 7.77
CA ALA A 224 -23.35 29.76 7.98
C ALA A 224 -23.44 30.54 6.65
N ASN A 225 -22.45 30.36 5.76
CA ASN A 225 -22.43 31.04 4.46
C ASN A 225 -23.59 30.58 3.55
N VAL A 226 -23.91 29.29 3.54
CA VAL A 226 -25.05 28.77 2.75
C VAL A 226 -26.36 29.32 3.30
N MET A 227 -26.58 29.28 4.61
CA MET A 227 -27.79 29.83 5.23
C MET A 227 -27.93 31.33 4.95
N ALA A 228 -26.85 32.10 5.05
CA ALA A 228 -26.87 33.53 4.73
C ALA A 228 -27.28 33.82 3.27
N GLY A 229 -26.93 32.94 2.33
CA GLY A 229 -27.36 33.04 0.93
C GLY A 229 -28.82 32.66 0.70
N LEU A 230 -29.39 31.78 1.52
CA LEU A 230 -30.77 31.27 1.36
C LEU A 230 -31.81 32.06 2.15
N VAL A 231 -31.43 32.68 3.27
CA VAL A 231 -32.38 33.25 4.25
C VAL A 231 -33.33 34.29 3.64
N ASN A 232 -32.85 35.16 2.74
CA ASN A 232 -33.70 36.18 2.12
C ASN A 232 -34.73 35.55 1.18
N ARG A 233 -34.29 34.58 0.36
CA ARG A 233 -35.20 33.81 -0.50
C ARG A 233 -36.27 33.10 0.32
N PHE A 234 -35.89 32.47 1.44
CA PHE A 234 -36.85 31.80 2.32
C PHE A 234 -37.86 32.76 2.96
N LYS A 235 -37.40 33.96 3.36
CA LYS A 235 -38.27 35.01 3.90
C LYS A 235 -39.28 35.54 2.89
N GLU A 236 -38.95 35.54 1.60
CA GLU A 236 -39.87 35.95 0.53
C GLU A 236 -40.81 34.81 0.11
N GLN A 237 -40.28 33.60 -0.03
CA GLN A 237 -41.02 32.44 -0.53
C GLN A 237 -42.05 31.91 0.48
N PHE A 238 -41.73 31.91 1.77
CA PHE A 238 -42.63 31.36 2.79
C PHE A 238 -43.96 32.12 2.88
N PRO A 239 -43.98 33.47 3.03
CA PRO A 239 -45.22 34.22 3.00
C PRO A 239 -45.95 34.07 1.68
N PHE A 240 -45.25 34.07 0.55
CA PHE A 240 -45.89 33.91 -0.76
C PHE A 240 -46.71 32.61 -0.85
N GLU A 241 -46.13 31.47 -0.47
CA GLU A 241 -46.83 30.18 -0.53
C GLU A 241 -47.93 30.05 0.53
N VAL A 242 -47.66 30.43 1.77
CA VAL A 242 -48.61 30.24 2.89
C VAL A 242 -49.75 31.26 2.84
N GLN A 243 -49.48 32.53 2.50
CA GLN A 243 -50.54 33.55 2.34
C GLN A 243 -51.45 33.20 1.17
N SER A 244 -50.90 32.75 0.04
CA SER A 244 -51.72 32.35 -1.12
C SER A 244 -52.72 31.27 -0.76
N ILE A 245 -52.33 30.25 0.01
CA ILE A 245 -53.24 29.19 0.43
C ILE A 245 -54.26 29.69 1.46
N ARG A 246 -53.83 30.53 2.42
CA ARG A 246 -54.74 31.13 3.41
C ARG A 246 -55.83 31.95 2.72
N ASP A 247 -55.43 32.82 1.81
CA ASP A 247 -56.33 33.73 1.11
C ASP A 247 -57.29 32.94 0.19
N ASP A 248 -56.79 31.90 -0.50
CA ASP A 248 -57.61 30.95 -1.28
C ASP A 248 -58.69 30.27 -0.41
N ILE A 249 -58.35 29.86 0.82
CA ILE A 249 -59.29 29.24 1.76
C ILE A 249 -60.33 30.27 2.21
N LEU A 250 -59.91 31.47 2.61
CA LEU A 250 -60.80 32.54 3.07
C LEU A 250 -61.80 32.97 1.99
N ASP A 251 -61.39 33.02 0.72
CA ASP A 251 -62.26 33.35 -0.40
C ASP A 251 -63.33 32.26 -0.66
N ARG A 252 -62.99 30.97 -0.43
CA ARG A 252 -63.91 29.83 -0.64
C ARG A 252 -64.85 29.61 0.55
N MET A 253 -64.46 30.02 1.76
CA MET A 253 -65.23 29.78 2.99
C MET A 253 -66.69 30.25 2.96
N PRO A 254 -67.04 31.47 2.49
CA PRO A 254 -68.43 31.91 2.46
C PRO A 254 -69.31 31.01 1.59
N SER A 255 -68.76 30.48 0.50
CA SER A 255 -69.45 29.53 -0.38
C SER A 255 -69.65 28.18 0.32
N LYS A 256 -68.63 27.70 1.05
CA LYS A 256 -68.69 26.48 1.86
C LYS A 256 -69.75 26.60 2.99
N LYS A 257 -69.85 27.76 3.66
CA LYS A 257 -70.89 28.05 4.66
C LYS A 257 -72.30 27.94 4.09
N LYS A 258 -72.56 28.59 2.95
CA LYS A 258 -73.86 28.55 2.26
C LYS A 258 -74.25 27.11 1.89
N GLU A 259 -73.28 26.30 1.48
CA GLU A 259 -73.53 24.90 1.14
C GLU A 259 -73.84 24.06 2.39
N LEU A 260 -73.09 24.22 3.48
CA LEU A 260 -73.37 23.57 4.76
C LEU A 260 -74.77 23.94 5.31
N GLU A 261 -75.18 25.21 5.20
CA GLU A 261 -76.52 25.67 5.59
C GLU A 261 -77.64 25.06 4.71
N ARG A 262 -77.36 24.85 3.42
CA ARG A 262 -78.30 24.19 2.49
C ARG A 262 -78.46 22.72 2.83
N ILE A 263 -77.36 22.02 3.11
CA ILE A 263 -77.36 20.61 3.51
C ILE A 263 -78.13 20.44 4.82
N ALA A 264 -77.94 21.33 5.80
CA ALA A 264 -78.67 21.30 7.07
C ALA A 264 -80.18 21.54 6.91
N LYS A 265 -80.62 22.22 5.84
CA LYS A 265 -82.04 22.46 5.51
C LYS A 265 -82.67 21.36 4.63
N SER A 266 -81.89 20.38 4.17
CA SER A 266 -82.33 19.31 3.26
C SER A 266 -82.60 17.99 4.01
N SER A 267 -83.46 17.11 3.49
CA SER A 267 -83.72 15.78 4.11
C SER A 267 -82.47 14.87 4.05
N ALA A 268 -82.38 13.92 4.99
CA ALA A 268 -81.18 13.11 5.26
C ALA A 268 -80.56 12.38 4.05
N GLU A 269 -81.35 12.01 3.04
CA GLU A 269 -80.86 11.33 1.81
C GLU A 269 -80.21 12.29 0.80
N GLU A 270 -80.73 13.51 0.65
CA GLU A 270 -80.17 14.51 -0.27
C GLU A 270 -78.89 15.13 0.31
N ALA A 271 -78.85 15.29 1.65
CA ALA A 271 -77.66 15.70 2.40
C ALA A 271 -76.48 14.71 2.24
N ALA A 272 -76.77 13.41 2.23
CA ALA A 272 -75.76 12.37 2.01
C ALA A 272 -75.23 12.38 0.56
N ARG A 273 -76.09 12.64 -0.43
CA ARG A 273 -75.68 12.69 -1.85
C ARG A 273 -74.82 13.90 -2.18
N ILE A 274 -75.16 15.07 -1.63
CA ILE A 274 -74.38 16.31 -1.80
C ILE A 274 -73.03 16.22 -1.09
N LYS A 275 -72.98 15.64 0.12
CA LYS A 275 -71.71 15.41 0.84
C LYS A 275 -70.77 14.47 0.07
N ALA A 276 -71.32 13.41 -0.53
CA ALA A 276 -70.56 12.48 -1.36
C ALA A 276 -70.02 13.13 -2.66
N GLU A 277 -70.80 14.03 -3.28
CA GLU A 277 -70.37 14.75 -4.49
C GLU A 277 -69.28 15.82 -4.18
N MET A 278 -69.38 16.51 -3.04
CA MET A 278 -68.33 17.42 -2.58
C MET A 278 -67.02 16.68 -2.25
N GLU A 279 -67.09 15.58 -1.49
CA GLU A 279 -65.90 14.76 -1.21
C GLU A 279 -65.28 14.17 -2.48
N ALA A 280 -66.09 13.89 -3.52
CA ALA A 280 -65.60 13.42 -4.81
C ALA A 280 -64.88 14.53 -5.59
N LYS A 281 -65.40 15.77 -5.58
CA LYS A 281 -64.74 16.93 -6.21
C LYS A 281 -63.46 17.34 -5.48
N GLU A 282 -63.46 17.39 -4.15
CA GLU A 282 -62.25 17.66 -3.37
C GLU A 282 -61.18 16.57 -3.57
N ARG A 283 -61.57 15.29 -3.59
CA ARG A 283 -60.63 14.19 -3.90
C ARG A 283 -60.07 14.27 -5.31
N ALA A 284 -60.89 14.65 -6.30
CA ALA A 284 -60.43 14.79 -7.68
C ALA A 284 -59.47 15.98 -7.87
N GLU A 285 -59.72 17.12 -7.21
CA GLU A 285 -58.85 18.29 -7.26
C GLU A 285 -57.55 18.08 -6.48
N ALA A 286 -57.62 17.41 -5.32
CA ALA A 286 -56.43 16.98 -4.56
C ALA A 286 -55.57 15.99 -5.34
N ALA A 287 -56.17 14.97 -5.96
CA ALA A 287 -55.46 13.98 -6.78
C ALA A 287 -54.77 14.62 -8.02
N ARG A 288 -55.35 15.67 -8.59
CA ARG A 288 -54.73 16.43 -9.69
C ARG A 288 -53.51 17.22 -9.21
N LYS A 289 -53.62 17.94 -8.09
CA LYS A 289 -52.48 18.67 -7.50
C LYS A 289 -51.37 17.73 -7.04
N GLU A 290 -51.70 16.55 -6.53
CA GLU A 290 -50.72 15.54 -6.11
C GLU A 290 -49.97 14.93 -7.31
N LYS A 291 -50.68 14.63 -8.42
CA LYS A 291 -50.02 14.19 -9.67
C LYS A 291 -49.06 15.24 -10.22
N GLU A 292 -49.46 16.52 -10.25
CA GLU A 292 -48.62 17.60 -10.76
C GLU A 292 -47.36 17.81 -9.89
N ARG A 293 -47.48 17.65 -8.57
CA ARG A 293 -46.34 17.72 -7.64
C ARG A 293 -45.39 16.53 -7.83
N ALA A 294 -45.93 15.32 -7.98
CA ALA A 294 -45.15 14.11 -8.20
C ALA A 294 -44.38 14.12 -9.55
N GLU A 295 -44.95 14.75 -10.59
CA GLU A 295 -44.28 14.91 -11.88
C GLU A 295 -43.12 15.91 -11.81
N ARG A 296 -43.30 17.01 -11.07
CA ARG A 296 -42.26 18.02 -10.83
C ARG A 296 -41.11 17.47 -10.00
N GLU A 297 -41.40 16.73 -8.93
CA GLU A 297 -40.37 16.05 -8.13
C GLU A 297 -39.58 15.03 -8.94
N LYS A 298 -40.23 14.28 -9.84
CA LYS A 298 -39.53 13.35 -10.75
C LYS A 298 -38.60 14.06 -11.72
N GLN A 299 -39.00 15.21 -12.27
CA GLN A 299 -38.17 16.00 -13.16
C GLN A 299 -36.94 16.58 -12.44
N GLU A 300 -37.13 17.18 -11.26
CA GLU A 300 -36.02 17.71 -10.45
C GLU A 300 -35.06 16.60 -9.99
N ALA A 301 -35.59 15.42 -9.62
CA ALA A 301 -34.75 14.27 -9.26
C ALA A 301 -33.92 13.76 -10.45
N ALA A 302 -34.50 13.75 -11.66
CA ALA A 302 -33.79 13.36 -12.88
C ALA A 302 -32.69 14.36 -13.26
N GLU A 303 -32.95 15.66 -13.15
CA GLU A 303 -31.96 16.71 -13.39
C GLU A 303 -30.81 16.66 -12.38
N LYS A 304 -31.10 16.45 -11.09
CA LYS A 304 -30.07 16.25 -10.06
C LYS A 304 -29.20 15.02 -10.35
N GLN A 305 -29.79 13.90 -10.78
CA GLN A 305 -29.00 12.73 -11.18
C GLN A 305 -28.10 13.01 -12.39
N LEU A 306 -28.59 13.75 -13.38
CA LEU A 306 -27.80 14.11 -14.56
C LEU A 306 -26.63 15.04 -14.21
N ALA A 307 -26.88 16.02 -13.32
CA ALA A 307 -25.86 16.94 -12.83
C ALA A 307 -24.78 16.21 -11.99
N ALA A 308 -25.20 15.28 -11.12
CA ALA A 308 -24.27 14.46 -10.33
C ALA A 308 -23.36 13.60 -11.23
N LYS A 309 -23.94 12.94 -12.25
CA LYS A 309 -23.17 12.17 -13.24
C LYS A 309 -22.17 13.02 -14.02
N LYS A 310 -22.54 14.27 -14.34
CA LYS A 310 -21.65 15.20 -15.05
C LYS A 310 -20.45 15.63 -14.19
N GLN A 311 -20.66 15.93 -12.90
CA GLN A 311 -19.59 16.24 -11.97
C GLN A 311 -18.63 15.06 -11.73
N GLU A 312 -19.17 13.84 -11.67
CA GLU A 312 -18.35 12.63 -11.53
C GLU A 312 -17.45 12.41 -12.76
N MET A 313 -17.97 12.70 -13.95
CA MET A 313 -17.21 12.60 -15.21
C MET A 313 -16.12 13.67 -15.32
N ASP A 314 -16.40 14.92 -14.93
CA ASP A 314 -15.41 16.01 -14.96
C ASP A 314 -14.28 15.80 -13.92
N GLY A 315 -14.57 15.14 -12.80
CA GLY A 315 -13.57 14.76 -11.79
C GLY A 315 -12.57 13.69 -12.26
N LEU A 316 -12.96 12.83 -13.22
CA LEU A 316 -12.10 11.73 -13.72
C LEU A 316 -11.04 12.19 -14.74
N PHE A 317 -11.24 13.34 -15.40
CA PHE A 317 -10.38 13.86 -16.47
C PHE A 317 -9.50 15.05 -16.05
N GLY A 318 -9.51 15.40 -14.76
CA GLY A 318 -8.76 16.52 -14.17
C GLY A 318 -7.25 16.31 -14.15
N ALA A 319 -6.59 16.73 -15.24
CA ALA A 319 -5.22 17.20 -15.32
C ALA A 319 -4.08 16.15 -15.29
N GLN A 320 -3.77 15.59 -16.46
CA GLN A 320 -2.37 15.34 -16.80
C GLN A 320 -1.68 16.69 -17.03
N VAL A 321 -1.17 17.29 -15.95
CA VAL A 321 -0.22 18.40 -16.05
C VAL A 321 1.09 17.81 -16.54
N ALA A 322 1.39 18.02 -17.83
CA ALA A 322 2.68 17.73 -18.41
C ALA A 322 3.74 18.63 -17.74
N THR A 323 4.40 18.11 -16.72
CA THR A 323 5.57 18.77 -16.14
C THR A 323 6.72 18.77 -17.15
N PRO A 324 7.50 19.87 -17.23
CA PRO A 324 8.66 19.92 -18.10
C PRO A 324 9.62 18.78 -17.76
N VAL A 325 10.22 18.18 -18.79
CA VAL A 325 11.14 17.05 -18.69
C VAL A 325 12.43 17.50 -18.00
N ALA A 326 12.38 17.61 -16.67
CA ALA A 326 13.55 17.56 -15.83
C ALA A 326 14.11 16.14 -15.91
N TYR A 327 15.44 16.02 -15.96
CA TYR A 327 16.12 14.73 -16.00
C TYR A 327 15.60 13.80 -14.89
N GLN A 328 14.95 12.71 -15.30
CA GLN A 328 14.51 11.63 -14.43
C GLN A 328 15.41 10.41 -14.66
N PRO A 329 16.12 9.93 -13.63
CA PRO A 329 16.89 8.70 -13.75
C PRO A 329 15.97 7.52 -14.10
N LYS A 330 16.30 6.74 -15.14
CA LYS A 330 15.61 5.48 -15.42
C LYS A 330 15.73 4.58 -14.19
N THR A 331 14.61 4.40 -13.49
CA THR A 331 14.55 3.70 -12.21
C THR A 331 13.76 2.41 -12.37
N GLN A 332 14.37 1.28 -12.02
CA GLN A 332 13.66 0.01 -11.90
C GLN A 332 13.32 -0.24 -10.43
N VAL A 333 12.04 -0.25 -10.09
CA VAL A 333 11.58 -0.52 -8.73
C VAL A 333 11.43 -2.02 -8.54
N LYS A 334 12.29 -2.61 -7.70
CA LYS A 334 12.18 -4.01 -7.24
C LYS A 334 11.91 -4.03 -5.73
N LYS A 335 11.04 -4.93 -5.29
CA LYS A 335 10.82 -5.17 -3.85
C LYS A 335 11.97 -6.00 -3.29
N LYS A 336 12.46 -5.66 -2.10
CA LYS A 336 13.49 -6.39 -1.35
C LYS A 336 12.89 -6.85 -0.02
N VAL A 337 13.08 -8.13 0.33
CA VAL A 337 12.72 -8.66 1.65
C VAL A 337 13.65 -8.08 2.71
N VAL A 338 13.09 -7.61 3.82
CA VAL A 338 13.83 -7.08 4.98
C VAL A 338 13.57 -8.02 6.16
N ILE A 339 14.64 -8.50 6.79
CA ILE A 339 14.60 -9.43 7.93
C ILE A 339 14.78 -8.60 9.20
N ASN A 340 13.78 -8.59 10.08
CA ASN A 340 13.79 -7.82 11.33
C ASN A 340 13.89 -8.71 12.58
N SER A 341 13.59 -10.00 12.45
CA SER A 341 13.61 -10.97 13.56
C SER A 341 14.09 -12.36 13.12
N ALA A 342 14.48 -13.20 14.08
CA ALA A 342 14.82 -14.60 13.81
C ALA A 342 13.62 -15.40 13.28
N GLU A 343 12.40 -15.02 13.68
CA GLU A 343 11.16 -15.66 13.20
C GLU A 343 10.93 -15.40 11.70
N ASP A 344 11.37 -14.24 11.19
CA ASP A 344 11.27 -13.93 9.75
C ASP A 344 12.08 -14.93 8.91
N ILE A 345 13.20 -15.45 9.43
CA ILE A 345 14.00 -16.48 8.75
C ILE A 345 13.19 -17.77 8.61
N MET A 346 12.48 -18.19 9.65
CA MET A 346 11.62 -19.38 9.58
C MET A 346 10.46 -19.18 8.61
N LYS A 347 9.85 -17.99 8.55
CA LYS A 347 8.82 -17.65 7.57
C LYS A 347 9.34 -17.69 6.14
N ILE A 348 10.57 -17.20 5.91
CA ILE A 348 11.23 -17.25 4.60
C ILE A 348 11.51 -18.71 4.20
N VAL A 349 12.06 -19.53 5.10
CA VAL A 349 12.32 -20.94 4.83
C VAL A 349 11.02 -21.70 4.56
N ALA A 350 9.96 -21.45 5.34
CA ALA A 350 8.65 -22.07 5.11
C ALA A 350 8.04 -21.67 3.76
N PHE A 351 8.10 -20.39 3.41
CA PHE A 351 7.66 -19.91 2.09
C PHE A 351 8.45 -20.58 0.96
N TRP A 352 9.79 -20.57 1.03
CA TRP A 352 10.64 -21.24 0.05
C TRP A 352 10.35 -22.75 -0.02
N TRP A 353 10.16 -23.42 1.11
CA TRP A 353 9.86 -24.85 1.16
C TRP A 353 8.55 -25.17 0.45
N SER A 354 7.51 -24.34 0.65
CA SER A 354 6.18 -24.52 0.02
C SER A 354 6.19 -24.39 -1.50
N GLN A 355 7.18 -23.69 -2.06
CA GLN A 355 7.24 -23.37 -3.48
C GLN A 355 8.29 -24.21 -4.22
N GLU A 356 9.47 -24.38 -3.63
CA GLU A 356 10.62 -24.99 -4.29
C GLU A 356 11.21 -26.16 -3.50
N GLY A 357 11.26 -26.07 -2.17
CA GLY A 357 11.86 -27.13 -1.34
C GLY A 357 11.12 -28.46 -1.46
N CYS A 358 9.79 -28.43 -1.54
CA CYS A 358 8.94 -29.63 -1.62
C CYS A 358 9.10 -30.43 -2.92
N THR A 359 9.68 -29.83 -3.97
CA THR A 359 9.87 -30.48 -5.27
C THR A 359 11.29 -31.03 -5.48
N LYS A 360 12.22 -30.73 -4.57
CA LYS A 360 13.62 -31.15 -4.70
C LYS A 360 13.82 -32.58 -4.19
N THR A 361 14.82 -33.25 -4.75
CA THR A 361 15.24 -34.57 -4.30
C THR A 361 15.98 -34.50 -2.95
N LEU A 362 16.09 -35.64 -2.26
CA LEU A 362 16.79 -35.71 -0.97
C LEU A 362 18.27 -35.29 -1.08
N GLU A 363 18.96 -35.66 -2.16
CA GLU A 363 20.36 -35.31 -2.37
C GLU A 363 20.55 -33.80 -2.55
N GLU A 364 19.66 -33.15 -3.30
CA GLU A 364 19.65 -31.70 -3.49
C GLU A 364 19.36 -30.97 -2.17
N LEU A 365 18.40 -31.45 -1.38
CA LEU A 365 18.09 -30.89 -0.07
C LEU A 365 19.26 -31.06 0.92
N CYS A 366 19.92 -32.21 0.93
CA CYS A 366 21.12 -32.43 1.74
C CYS A 366 22.26 -31.48 1.37
N LYS A 367 22.36 -31.10 0.09
CA LYS A 367 23.34 -30.11 -0.37
C LYS A 367 22.96 -28.70 0.08
N GLU A 368 21.69 -28.31 -0.03
CA GLU A 368 21.20 -26.98 0.35
C GLU A 368 21.31 -26.74 1.86
N PHE A 369 21.02 -27.77 2.67
CA PHE A 369 21.08 -27.74 4.14
C PHE A 369 22.39 -28.29 4.73
N LYS A 370 23.45 -28.40 3.90
CA LYS A 370 24.73 -29.01 4.31
C LYS A 370 25.31 -28.40 5.59
N LYS A 371 25.17 -27.08 5.78
CA LYS A 371 25.69 -26.39 6.97
C LYS A 371 24.97 -26.84 8.23
N GLN A 372 23.65 -26.97 8.18
CA GLN A 372 22.80 -27.42 9.29
C GLN A 372 23.05 -28.90 9.60
N ILE A 373 23.20 -29.74 8.58
CA ILE A 373 23.54 -31.16 8.73
C ILE A 373 24.92 -31.32 9.37
N THR A 374 25.92 -30.56 8.91
CA THR A 374 27.28 -30.59 9.49
C THR A 374 27.27 -30.18 10.97
N PHE A 375 26.45 -29.19 11.32
CA PHE A 375 26.26 -28.78 12.70
C PHE A 375 25.64 -29.92 13.53
N ALA A 376 24.60 -30.58 13.03
CA ALA A 376 23.98 -31.73 13.70
C ALA A 376 24.98 -32.89 13.90
N ASN A 377 25.82 -33.19 12.90
CA ASN A 377 26.87 -34.21 13.03
C ASN A 377 27.91 -33.82 14.08
N THR A 378 28.31 -32.54 14.12
CA THR A 378 29.27 -32.05 15.12
C THR A 378 28.69 -32.13 16.53
N ALA A 379 27.41 -31.77 16.69
CA ALA A 379 26.70 -31.84 17.96
C ALA A 379 26.53 -33.29 18.45
N ALA A 380 26.28 -34.24 17.56
CA ALA A 380 26.19 -35.66 17.88
C ALA A 380 27.55 -36.27 18.30
N ASN A 381 28.66 -35.76 17.74
CA ASN A 381 30.03 -36.23 18.03
C ASN A 381 30.75 -35.44 19.14
N SER A 382 30.03 -34.59 19.88
CA SER A 382 30.58 -33.82 21.00
C SER A 382 30.97 -34.75 22.15
N LYS A 383 32.19 -34.59 22.69
CA LYS A 383 32.72 -35.44 23.79
C LYS A 383 32.08 -35.15 25.15
N ASP A 384 31.61 -33.92 25.35
CA ASP A 384 31.17 -33.42 26.66
C ASP A 384 29.63 -33.30 26.75
N ASN A 385 28.93 -33.08 25.62
CA ASN A 385 27.47 -32.96 25.58
C ASN A 385 26.95 -33.30 24.18
N ALA A 386 26.76 -34.58 23.91
CA ALA A 386 26.20 -35.07 22.64
C ALA A 386 24.71 -34.74 22.54
N MET A 387 24.28 -34.13 21.44
CA MET A 387 22.88 -33.78 21.18
C MET A 387 22.38 -34.46 19.91
N PHE A 388 21.20 -35.06 19.99
CA PHE A 388 20.56 -35.79 18.91
C PHE A 388 19.23 -35.13 18.55
N ILE A 389 18.93 -35.12 17.26
CA ILE A 389 17.61 -34.71 16.76
C ILE A 389 16.69 -35.92 16.86
N ALA A 390 15.51 -35.74 17.44
CA ALA A 390 14.51 -36.80 17.50
C ALA A 390 14.12 -37.26 16.08
N ASP A 391 13.89 -38.57 15.92
CA ASP A 391 13.44 -39.20 14.67
C ASP A 391 14.41 -39.10 13.47
N VAL A 392 15.72 -38.97 13.74
CA VAL A 392 16.81 -38.99 12.73
C VAL A 392 17.80 -40.13 13.02
N GLN A 393 18.27 -40.82 11.98
CA GLN A 393 19.22 -41.95 12.07
C GLN A 393 20.70 -41.51 12.01
N TYR A 394 21.59 -42.20 12.75
CA TYR A 394 23.05 -41.95 12.83
C TYR A 394 23.85 -43.27 12.64
N GLU A 395 25.05 -43.20 12.04
CA GLU A 395 25.95 -44.35 11.76
C GLU A 395 27.42 -44.05 12.16
N ASP A 396 28.19 -45.09 12.52
CA ASP A 396 29.58 -44.98 13.00
C ASP A 396 30.65 -45.09 11.86
N GLU A 397 31.70 -44.25 11.89
CA GLU A 397 32.83 -44.25 10.94
C GLU A 397 34.18 -44.55 11.64
N VAL A 398 34.96 -45.55 11.19
CA VAL A 398 36.23 -46.01 11.83
C VAL A 398 37.46 -45.90 10.91
N LYS A 399 38.60 -45.36 11.39
CA LYS A 399 39.89 -45.17 10.64
C LYS A 399 41.14 -45.57 11.46
N ALA A 400 42.13 -46.19 10.82
CA ALA A 400 43.44 -46.54 11.42
C ALA A 400 44.36 -45.32 11.61
N LYS A 401 45.18 -45.31 12.66
CA LYS A 401 46.03 -44.16 13.06
C LYS A 401 47.50 -44.35 12.76
#